data_AF-A0A3A9K1K1-F1
#
_entry.id   AF-A0A3A9K1K1-F1
#
_cell.length_a   1.000
_cell.length_b   1.000
_cell.length_c   1.000
_cell.angle_alpha   90.00
_cell.angle_beta   90.00
_cell.angle_gamma   90.00
#
_symmetry.space_group_name_H-M   'P 1'
#
loop_
_entity.id
_entity.type
_entity.pdbx_description
1 polymer ?
#
loop_
_entity_poly.entity_id
_entity_poly.type
_entity_poly.pdbx_seq_one_letter_code
_entity_poly.pdbx_strand_id
1 'polypeptide(L)'
;MFPTGSAPALADLIAGRADFSADNLPSALPHIQSGRLRALATTGAQRAPALPDVPTVREAGLAEYEASAWFCLAAPAAFPRQQAEKVAAVVDAFLRTHEARARLLDLGAEPLGGGPEQMASLTASERSRWQAVVTAASIKAE
;
A
#
# COMPACT_ATOMS: atom_id res chain seq x y z
N MET A 1 -8.77 -15.50 14.10
CA MET A 1 -8.77 -14.12 14.65
C MET A 1 -7.46 -13.44 14.25
N PHE A 2 -7.42 -12.75 13.09
CA PHE A 2 -6.30 -11.89 12.66
C PHE A 2 -6.71 -10.40 12.69
N PRO A 3 -6.97 -9.76 13.86
CA PRO A 3 -7.20 -8.33 13.92
C PRO A 3 -5.90 -7.56 14.22
N THR A 4 -4.74 -8.17 14.01
CA THR A 4 -3.46 -7.54 14.29
C THR A 4 -3.05 -6.71 13.10
N GLY A 5 -3.00 -5.39 13.27
CA GLY A 5 -2.39 -4.49 12.29
C GLY A 5 -0.92 -4.86 12.03
N SER A 6 -0.28 -4.19 11.08
CA SER A 6 1.11 -4.48 10.66
C SER A 6 2.07 -4.69 11.83
N ALA A 7 2.07 -3.79 12.84
CA ALA A 7 3.03 -3.85 13.94
C ALA A 7 3.00 -5.18 14.74
N PRO A 8 1.85 -5.63 15.30
CA PRO A 8 1.78 -6.94 15.97
C PRO A 8 2.06 -8.12 15.03
N ALA A 9 1.63 -8.08 13.77
CA ALA A 9 1.91 -9.16 12.81
C ALA A 9 3.42 -9.30 12.53
N LEU A 10 4.13 -8.18 12.34
CA LEU A 10 5.59 -8.17 12.17
C LEU A 10 6.31 -8.64 13.45
N ALA A 11 5.81 -8.28 14.63
CA ALA A 11 6.36 -8.76 15.89
C ALA A 11 6.23 -10.29 16.05
N ASP A 12 5.11 -10.86 15.64
CA ASP A 12 4.90 -12.32 15.62
C ASP A 12 5.84 -13.01 14.63
N LEU A 13 6.00 -12.45 13.43
CA LEU A 13 6.91 -12.98 12.41
C LEU A 13 8.38 -12.96 12.89
N ILE A 14 8.82 -11.85 13.48
CA ILE A 14 10.19 -11.70 14.02
C ILE A 14 10.44 -12.68 15.18
N ALA A 15 9.41 -12.92 16.00
CA ALA A 15 9.50 -13.86 17.12
C ALA A 15 9.34 -15.34 16.70
N GLY A 16 9.13 -15.62 15.42
CA GLY A 16 8.90 -16.99 14.91
C GLY A 16 7.56 -17.59 15.31
N ARG A 17 6.57 -16.77 15.67
CA ARG A 17 5.19 -17.21 15.96
C ARG A 17 4.33 -17.36 14.70
N ALA A 18 4.77 -16.78 13.59
CA ALA A 18 4.19 -16.96 12.26
C ALA A 18 5.32 -17.23 11.26
N ASP A 19 5.05 -18.06 10.24
CA ASP A 19 6.05 -18.41 9.22
C ASP A 19 6.14 -17.37 8.10
N PHE A 20 5.03 -16.71 7.79
CA PHE A 20 4.94 -15.68 6.76
C PHE A 20 3.83 -14.67 7.06
N SER A 21 3.93 -13.50 6.45
CA SER A 21 2.90 -12.46 6.47
C SER A 21 2.92 -11.68 5.15
N ALA A 22 1.77 -11.15 4.75
CA ALA A 22 1.66 -10.12 3.73
C ALA A 22 1.42 -8.78 4.42
N ASP A 23 2.28 -7.79 4.15
CA ASP A 23 2.22 -6.48 4.81
C ASP A 23 2.59 -5.35 3.85
N ASN A 24 2.28 -4.12 4.25
CA ASN A 24 2.67 -2.91 3.55
C ASN A 24 4.19 -2.70 3.66
N LEU A 25 4.83 -2.41 2.52
CA LEU A 25 6.28 -2.23 2.45
C LEU A 25 6.83 -1.20 3.46
N PRO A 26 6.22 -0.02 3.70
CA PRO A 26 6.75 0.94 4.66
C PRO A 26 6.90 0.39 6.10
N SER A 27 6.00 -0.49 6.52
CA SER A 27 6.07 -1.12 7.84
C SER A 27 7.18 -2.19 7.90
N ALA A 28 7.34 -2.97 6.84
CA ALA A 28 8.27 -4.10 6.79
C ALA A 28 9.70 -3.71 6.42
N LEU A 29 9.88 -2.64 5.64
CA LEU A 29 11.17 -2.27 5.02
C LEU A 29 12.32 -2.13 6.03
N PRO A 30 12.16 -1.47 7.20
CA PRO A 30 13.26 -1.39 8.18
C PRO A 30 13.71 -2.76 8.70
N HIS A 31 12.79 -3.72 8.83
CA HIS A 31 13.09 -5.07 9.30
C HIS A 31 13.71 -5.94 8.21
N ILE A 32 13.38 -5.69 6.95
CA ILE A 32 14.01 -6.31 5.78
C ILE A 32 15.45 -5.80 5.64
N GLN A 33 15.64 -4.47 5.68
CA GLN A 33 16.97 -3.85 5.59
C GLN A 33 17.90 -4.25 6.74
N SER A 34 17.35 -4.46 7.95
CA SER A 34 18.13 -4.93 9.09
C SER A 34 18.41 -6.44 9.08
N GLY A 35 17.92 -7.18 8.07
CA GLY A 35 18.06 -8.65 7.98
C GLY A 35 17.24 -9.44 8.99
N ARG A 36 16.30 -8.80 9.71
CA ARG A 36 15.41 -9.50 10.67
C ARG A 36 14.28 -10.23 9.96
N LEU A 37 13.87 -9.72 8.80
CA LEU A 37 12.88 -10.33 7.93
C LEU A 37 13.47 -10.52 6.53
N ARG A 38 12.98 -11.52 5.81
CA ARG A 38 13.32 -11.75 4.40
C ARG A 38 12.08 -11.51 3.55
N ALA A 39 12.17 -10.55 2.62
CA ALA A 39 11.13 -10.36 1.62
C ALA A 39 11.18 -11.51 0.59
N LEU A 40 10.04 -12.14 0.32
CA LEU A 40 9.93 -13.23 -0.66
C LEU A 40 9.49 -12.73 -2.03
N ALA A 41 8.50 -11.83 -2.06
CA ALA A 41 7.99 -11.18 -3.25
C ALA A 41 7.29 -9.85 -2.90
N THR A 42 7.22 -8.92 -3.85
CA THR A 42 6.35 -7.74 -3.77
C THR A 42 5.05 -7.96 -4.54
N THR A 43 3.95 -7.36 -4.09
CA THR A 43 2.61 -7.60 -4.66
C THR A 43 2.18 -6.58 -5.72
N GLY A 44 2.96 -5.52 -5.93
CA GLY A 44 2.70 -4.52 -6.97
C GLY A 44 3.00 -5.02 -8.37
N ALA A 45 2.55 -4.26 -9.38
CA ALA A 45 2.74 -4.58 -10.80
C ALA A 45 4.22 -4.65 -11.22
N GLN A 46 5.06 -3.88 -10.55
CA GLN A 46 6.50 -3.75 -10.81
C GLN A 46 7.28 -3.92 -9.51
N ARG A 47 8.57 -4.21 -9.63
CA ARG A 47 9.46 -4.32 -8.47
C ARG A 47 9.54 -2.99 -7.73
N ALA A 48 9.51 -3.04 -6.40
CA ALA A 48 9.67 -1.86 -5.60
C ALA A 48 11.11 -1.31 -5.75
N PRO A 49 11.31 0.00 -6.00
CA PRO A 49 12.65 0.58 -6.11
C PRO A 49 13.51 0.37 -4.85
N ALA A 50 12.88 0.27 -3.67
CA ALA A 50 13.55 -0.01 -2.40
C ALA A 50 14.01 -1.46 -2.24
N LEU A 51 13.53 -2.38 -3.08
CA LEU A 51 13.84 -3.82 -3.05
C LEU A 51 14.03 -4.36 -4.50
N PRO A 52 15.00 -3.85 -5.27
CA PRO A 52 15.13 -4.16 -6.70
C PRO A 52 15.42 -5.64 -6.97
N ASP A 53 16.04 -6.35 -6.03
CA ASP A 53 16.36 -7.77 -6.16
C ASP A 53 15.19 -8.69 -5.81
N VAL A 54 14.15 -8.18 -5.15
CA VAL A 54 12.97 -8.95 -4.76
C VAL A 54 11.99 -9.01 -5.94
N PRO A 55 11.58 -10.20 -6.39
CA PRO A 55 10.65 -10.33 -7.51
C PRO A 55 9.24 -9.86 -7.15
N THR A 56 8.46 -9.51 -8.16
CA THR A 56 7.01 -9.40 -7.96
C THR A 56 6.36 -10.79 -7.91
N VAL A 57 5.16 -10.89 -7.34
CA VAL A 57 4.36 -12.13 -7.42
C VAL A 57 4.05 -12.51 -8.88
N ARG A 58 3.93 -11.52 -9.78
CA ARG A 58 3.77 -11.74 -11.22
C ARG A 58 4.97 -12.46 -11.82
N GLU A 59 6.17 -11.98 -11.51
CA GLU A 59 7.43 -12.60 -11.94
C GLU A 59 7.65 -13.98 -11.32
N ALA A 60 7.07 -14.22 -10.13
CA ALA A 60 7.13 -15.50 -9.43
C ALA A 60 6.11 -16.55 -9.94
N GLY A 61 5.36 -16.26 -11.01
CA GLY A 61 4.54 -17.25 -11.72
C GLY A 61 3.03 -17.02 -11.68
N LEU A 62 2.55 -15.94 -11.06
CA LEU A 62 1.13 -15.57 -11.07
C LEU A 62 0.90 -14.31 -11.93
N ALA A 63 0.88 -14.48 -13.26
CA ALA A 63 0.94 -13.39 -14.24
C ALA A 63 -0.08 -12.24 -14.03
N GLU A 64 -1.30 -12.59 -13.60
CA GLU A 64 -2.42 -11.66 -13.36
C GLU A 64 -2.50 -11.14 -11.92
N TYR A 65 -1.54 -11.49 -11.06
CA TYR A 65 -1.56 -11.08 -9.66
C TYR A 65 -1.14 -9.61 -9.51
N GLU A 66 -2.00 -8.81 -8.91
CA GLU A 66 -1.61 -7.46 -8.48
C GLU A 66 -2.43 -7.04 -7.25
N ALA A 67 -1.74 -6.65 -6.18
CA ALA A 67 -2.37 -6.18 -4.96
C ALA A 67 -1.47 -5.11 -4.30
N SER A 68 -1.64 -3.87 -4.72
CA SER A 68 -0.97 -2.71 -4.11
C SER A 68 -1.87 -2.06 -3.07
N ALA A 69 -1.27 -1.67 -1.95
CA ALA A 69 -1.92 -0.81 -0.97
C ALA A 69 -1.68 0.67 -1.32
N TRP A 70 -2.64 1.52 -0.98
CA TRP A 70 -2.56 2.96 -1.19
C TRP A 70 -3.10 3.69 0.05
N PHE A 71 -2.61 4.90 0.26
CA PHE A 71 -3.02 5.77 1.34
C PHE A 71 -3.57 7.07 0.78
N CYS A 72 -4.62 7.59 1.41
CA CYS A 72 -5.25 8.84 1.00
C CYS A 72 -5.57 9.72 2.19
N LEU A 73 -5.74 11.02 1.92
CA LEU A 73 -6.46 11.91 2.82
C LEU A 73 -7.95 11.83 2.51
N ALA A 74 -8.75 11.64 3.55
CA ALA A 74 -10.20 11.66 3.45
C ALA A 74 -10.76 12.77 4.33
N ALA A 75 -11.89 13.34 3.91
CA ALA A 75 -12.65 14.32 4.68
C ALA A 75 -14.11 13.87 4.79
N PRO A 76 -14.89 14.37 5.76
CA PRO A 76 -16.31 14.08 5.87
C PRO A 76 -17.06 14.42 4.58
N ALA A 77 -18.16 13.72 4.28
CA ALA A 77 -18.95 13.97 3.07
C ALA A 77 -19.50 15.40 2.98
N ALA A 78 -19.73 16.06 4.12
CA ALA A 78 -20.16 17.45 4.19
C ALA A 78 -19.02 18.47 4.02
N PHE A 79 -17.77 18.02 3.86
CA PHE A 79 -16.62 18.91 3.68
C PHE A 79 -16.72 19.63 2.34
N PRO A 80 -16.68 20.98 2.32
CA PRO A 80 -17.00 21.70 1.10
C PRO A 80 -15.93 21.52 0.00
N ARG A 81 -16.40 21.33 -1.24
CA ARG A 81 -15.59 20.90 -2.38
C ARG A 81 -14.40 21.83 -2.67
N GLN A 82 -14.62 23.14 -2.58
CA GLN A 82 -13.56 24.12 -2.84
C GLN A 82 -12.40 23.98 -1.85
N GLN A 83 -12.67 23.61 -0.60
CA GLN A 83 -11.67 23.39 0.43
C GLN A 83 -10.93 22.08 0.17
N ALA A 84 -11.63 21.03 -0.26
CA ALA A 84 -11.00 19.77 -0.67
C ALA A 84 -10.03 19.98 -1.84
N GLU A 85 -10.43 20.75 -2.84
CA GLU A 85 -9.58 21.10 -3.99
C GLU A 85 -8.35 21.90 -3.58
N LYS A 86 -8.48 22.86 -2.66
CA LYS A 86 -7.34 23.61 -2.11
C LYS A 86 -6.35 22.70 -1.38
N VAL A 87 -6.84 21.81 -0.52
CA VAL A 87 -5.99 20.86 0.22
C VAL A 87 -5.29 19.91 -0.76
N ALA A 88 -6.03 19.35 -1.72
CA ALA A 88 -5.46 18.48 -2.74
C ALA A 88 -4.37 19.17 -3.56
N ALA A 89 -4.57 20.42 -3.96
CA ALA A 89 -3.57 21.19 -4.69
C ALA A 89 -2.28 21.41 -3.88
N VAL A 90 -2.40 21.70 -2.58
CA VAL A 90 -1.23 21.85 -1.69
C VAL A 90 -0.49 20.53 -1.53
N VAL A 91 -1.21 19.43 -1.30
CA VAL A 91 -0.62 18.10 -1.14
C VAL A 91 0.06 17.64 -2.43
N ASP A 92 -0.60 17.83 -3.57
CA ASP A 92 -0.04 17.46 -4.87
C ASP A 92 1.22 18.26 -5.21
N ALA A 93 1.22 19.57 -4.91
CA ALA A 93 2.43 20.40 -5.03
C ALA A 93 3.56 19.91 -4.11
N PHE A 94 3.25 19.53 -2.86
CA PHE A 94 4.22 18.97 -1.93
C PHE A 94 4.81 17.65 -2.43
N LEU A 95 3.97 16.71 -2.90
CA LEU A 95 4.39 15.41 -3.40
C LEU A 95 5.29 15.49 -4.65
N ARG A 96 5.21 16.58 -5.40
CA ARG A 96 6.10 16.87 -6.55
C ARG A 96 7.47 17.41 -6.14
N THR A 97 7.66 17.82 -4.90
CA THR A 97 8.99 18.26 -4.43
C THR A 97 9.96 17.10 -4.41
N HIS A 98 11.23 17.37 -4.69
CA HIS A 98 12.28 16.36 -4.64
C HIS A 98 12.39 15.73 -3.25
N GLU A 99 12.31 16.55 -2.20
CA GLU A 99 12.40 16.10 -0.81
C GLU A 99 11.26 15.14 -0.45
N ALA A 100 10.01 15.49 -0.72
CA ALA A 100 8.88 14.62 -0.42
C ALA A 100 8.95 13.30 -1.20
N ARG A 101 9.27 13.37 -2.49
CA ARG A 101 9.40 12.19 -3.34
C ARG A 101 10.53 11.27 -2.85
N ALA A 102 11.71 11.82 -2.58
CA ALA A 102 12.84 11.05 -2.05
C ALA A 102 12.48 10.40 -0.72
N ARG A 103 11.87 11.16 0.20
CA ARG A 103 11.49 10.64 1.51
C ARG A 103 10.46 9.52 1.43
N LEU A 104 9.47 9.62 0.55
CA LEU A 104 8.49 8.55 0.35
C LEU A 104 9.14 7.30 -0.23
N LEU A 105 10.02 7.45 -1.23
CA LEU A 105 10.73 6.33 -1.84
C LEU A 105 11.64 5.62 -0.82
N ASP A 106 12.33 6.37 0.04
CA ASP A 106 13.14 5.82 1.14
C ASP A 106 12.29 5.01 2.14
N LEU A 107 11.03 5.40 2.30
CA LEU A 107 10.04 4.68 3.11
C LEU A 107 9.35 3.55 2.34
N GLY A 108 9.72 3.27 1.09
CA GLY A 108 9.09 2.24 0.26
C GLY A 108 7.68 2.60 -0.21
N ALA A 109 7.37 3.90 -0.32
CA ALA A 109 6.10 4.42 -0.82
C ALA A 109 6.32 5.26 -2.10
N GLU A 110 5.38 5.16 -3.04
CA GLU A 110 5.40 5.95 -4.26
C GLU A 110 4.35 7.07 -4.21
N PRO A 111 4.73 8.32 -4.53
CA PRO A 111 3.77 9.41 -4.58
C PRO A 111 2.85 9.25 -5.79
N LEU A 112 1.55 9.04 -5.53
CA LEU A 112 0.51 9.00 -6.56
C LEU A 112 0.02 10.41 -6.96
N GLY A 113 -0.12 11.30 -5.97
CA GLY A 113 -0.69 12.63 -6.17
C GLY A 113 -2.16 12.60 -6.59
N GLY A 114 -2.60 13.67 -7.28
CA GLY A 114 -3.94 13.78 -7.85
C GLY A 114 -4.92 14.59 -7.00
N GLY A 115 -6.13 14.77 -7.55
CA GLY A 115 -7.21 15.53 -6.95
C GLY A 115 -8.38 14.68 -6.44
N PRO A 116 -9.42 15.32 -5.89
CA PRO A 116 -10.60 14.63 -5.35
C PRO A 116 -11.29 13.71 -6.36
N GLU A 117 -11.32 14.09 -7.64
CA GLU A 117 -11.93 13.28 -8.71
C GLU A 117 -11.13 12.01 -9.03
N GLN A 118 -9.81 12.11 -9.11
CA GLN A 118 -8.94 10.93 -9.29
C GLN A 118 -9.07 9.99 -8.10
N MET A 119 -9.12 10.53 -6.87
CA MET A 119 -9.30 9.73 -5.66
C MET A 119 -10.67 9.02 -5.64
N ALA A 120 -11.73 9.70 -6.07
CA ALA A 120 -13.05 9.10 -6.18
C ALA A 120 -13.07 7.96 -7.21
N SER A 121 -12.41 8.14 -8.36
CA SER A 121 -12.27 7.12 -9.41
C SER A 121 -11.48 5.91 -8.91
N LEU A 122 -10.32 6.13 -8.27
CA LEU A 122 -9.51 5.06 -7.67
C LEU A 122 -10.33 4.28 -6.65
N THR A 123 -11.00 4.96 -5.72
CA THR A 123 -11.84 4.33 -4.69
C THR A 123 -12.95 3.48 -5.30
N ALA A 124 -13.62 3.96 -6.36
CA ALA A 124 -14.68 3.22 -7.03
C ALA A 124 -14.13 1.96 -7.72
N SER A 125 -13.00 2.08 -8.41
CA SER A 125 -12.34 0.95 -9.09
C SER A 125 -11.85 -0.11 -8.10
N GLU A 126 -11.23 0.30 -7.00
CA GLU A 126 -10.73 -0.58 -5.94
C GLU A 126 -11.88 -1.28 -5.23
N ARG A 127 -12.97 -0.55 -4.94
CA ARG A 127 -14.18 -1.16 -4.37
C ARG A 127 -14.72 -2.27 -5.27
N SER A 128 -14.83 -2.01 -6.58
CA SER A 128 -15.32 -3.01 -7.53
C SER A 128 -14.39 -4.22 -7.61
N ARG A 129 -13.07 -3.98 -7.71
CA ARG A 129 -12.04 -5.03 -7.75
C ARG A 129 -12.07 -5.91 -6.50
N TRP A 130 -12.03 -5.31 -5.32
CA TRP A 130 -12.02 -6.06 -4.06
C TRP A 130 -13.36 -6.74 -3.76
N GLN A 131 -14.49 -6.19 -4.20
CA GLN A 131 -15.79 -6.88 -4.09
C GLN A 131 -15.79 -8.19 -4.87
N ALA A 132 -15.23 -8.20 -6.08
CA ALA A 132 -15.10 -9.42 -6.89
C ALA A 132 -14.19 -10.45 -6.20
N VAL A 133 -13.04 -10.01 -5.66
CA VAL A 133 -12.11 -10.88 -4.91
C VAL A 133 -12.77 -11.49 -3.67
N VAL A 134 -13.40 -10.66 -2.83
CA VAL A 134 -14.07 -11.11 -1.60
C VAL A 134 -15.17 -12.12 -1.91
N THR A 135 -15.95 -11.87 -2.97
CA THR A 135 -17.02 -12.77 -3.42
C THR A 135 -16.45 -14.09 -3.93
N ALA A 136 -15.44 -14.05 -4.80
CA ALA A 136 -14.81 -15.25 -5.35
C ALA A 136 -14.15 -16.11 -4.27
N ALA A 137 -13.54 -15.48 -3.27
CA ALA A 137 -12.87 -16.15 -2.16
C ALA A 137 -13.81 -16.50 -0.98
N SER A 138 -15.09 -16.14 -1.05
CA SER A 138 -16.08 -16.35 0.02
C SER A 138 -15.63 -15.79 1.39
N ILE A 139 -14.92 -14.66 1.38
CA ILE A 139 -14.40 -14.01 2.58
C ILE A 139 -15.52 -13.24 3.30
N LYS A 140 -15.55 -13.32 4.62
CA LYS A 140 -16.46 -12.53 5.48
C LYS A 140 -15.64 -11.83 6.55
N ALA A 141 -15.99 -10.58 6.86
CA ALA A 141 -15.55 -9.94 8.09
C ALA A 141 -16.36 -10.54 9.25
N GLU A 142 -15.67 -11.01 10.28
CA GLU A 142 -16.28 -11.46 11.54
C GLU A 142 -16.62 -10.26 12.44
#